data_AF-A0A1Q9NC57-F1
#
_entry.id   AF-A0A1Q9NC57-F1
#
_cell.length_a   1.000
_cell.length_b   1.000
_cell.length_c   1.000
_cell.angle_alpha   90.00
_cell.angle_beta   90.00
_cell.angle_gamma   90.00
#
_symmetry.space_group_name_H-M   'P 1'
#
loop_
_entity.id
_entity.type
_entity.pdbx_description
1 polymer ?
#
loop_
_entity_poly.entity_id
_entity_poly.type
_entity_poly.pdbx_seq_one_letter_code
_entity_poly.pdbx_strand_id
1 'polypeptide(L)'
;GLMHLHYPTNIRTVRVPCSGAVEPIQIMTALENGVDGVLVTGCLLSECHYGGDDPLAGNFMQADFVQFWQNMLEEIGLGGRLSIDFASAAMGIRFSEIVTEFVEKIKKLGPSPIRGKLEVES
;
A
#
# COMPACT_ATOMS: atom_id res chain seq x y z
N GLY A 1 8.10 16.42 2.68
CA GLY A 1 7.54 16.59 4.04
C GLY A 1 8.34 17.62 4.81
N LEU A 2 7.88 18.02 6.00
CA LEU A 2 8.52 19.06 6.85
C LEU A 2 9.99 18.75 7.20
N MET A 3 10.34 17.47 7.31
CA MET A 3 11.70 17.01 7.62
C MET A 3 12.64 16.95 6.41
N HIS A 4 12.17 17.31 5.21
CA HIS A 4 12.96 17.24 3.96
C HIS A 4 13.61 15.86 3.70
N LEU A 5 13.00 14.77 4.18
CA LEU A 5 13.47 13.42 3.94
C LEU A 5 13.36 13.05 2.46
N HIS A 6 14.38 12.37 1.95
CA HIS A 6 14.44 11.87 0.59
C HIS A 6 14.00 10.41 0.54
N TYR A 7 13.04 10.12 -0.33
CA TYR A 7 12.61 8.77 -0.71
C TYR A 7 12.27 8.77 -2.22
N PRO A 8 12.14 7.61 -2.86
CA PRO A 8 11.86 7.53 -4.29
C PRO A 8 10.59 8.31 -4.72
N THR A 9 10.67 9.01 -5.84
CA THR A 9 9.62 9.94 -6.32
C THR A 9 8.53 9.27 -7.16
N ASN A 10 8.63 7.97 -7.41
CA ASN A 10 7.70 7.18 -8.21
C ASN A 10 6.49 6.65 -7.42
N ILE A 11 6.31 7.09 -6.17
CA ILE A 11 5.10 6.82 -5.38
C ILE A 11 4.05 7.92 -5.63
N ARG A 12 2.78 7.52 -5.75
CA ARG A 12 1.63 8.42 -5.79
C ARG A 12 0.67 8.03 -4.67
N THR A 13 0.45 8.94 -3.74
CA THR A 13 -0.37 8.67 -2.55
C THR A 13 -1.83 9.02 -2.80
N VAL A 14 -2.74 8.10 -2.45
CA VAL A 14 -4.18 8.36 -2.37
C VAL A 14 -4.55 8.41 -0.88
N ARG A 15 -5.18 9.50 -0.45
CA ARG A 15 -5.56 9.67 0.96
C ARG A 15 -6.94 9.07 1.20
N VAL A 16 -7.02 8.21 2.20
CA VAL A 16 -8.26 7.65 2.75
C VAL A 16 -8.38 8.03 4.23
N PRO A 17 -9.58 8.01 4.83
CA PRO A 17 -9.74 8.31 6.26
C PRO A 17 -9.06 7.28 7.16
N CYS A 18 -9.07 6.00 6.77
CA CYS A 18 -8.49 4.89 7.52
C CYS A 18 -7.92 3.86 6.53
N SER A 19 -6.87 3.12 6.91
CA SER A 19 -6.40 1.97 6.12
C SER A 19 -7.49 0.91 5.95
N GLY A 20 -8.37 0.75 6.95
CA GLY A 20 -9.54 -0.14 6.87
C GLY A 20 -10.62 0.30 5.89
N ALA A 21 -10.49 1.47 5.24
CA ALA A 21 -11.34 1.87 4.13
C ALA A 21 -10.81 1.37 2.77
N VAL A 22 -9.65 0.70 2.76
CA VAL A 22 -9.05 0.18 1.53
C VAL A 22 -9.68 -1.16 1.17
N GLU A 23 -10.45 -1.16 0.09
CA GLU A 23 -11.14 -2.33 -0.43
C GLU A 23 -10.38 -3.01 -1.56
N PRO A 24 -10.66 -4.30 -1.87
CA PRO A 24 -9.92 -5.01 -2.91
C PRO A 24 -10.12 -4.38 -4.28
N ILE A 25 -11.31 -3.83 -4.54
CA ILE A 25 -11.59 -3.17 -5.82
C ILE A 25 -10.61 -2.04 -6.11
N GLN A 26 -10.15 -1.29 -5.09
CA GLN A 26 -9.19 -0.21 -5.26
C GLN A 26 -7.79 -0.77 -5.59
N ILE A 27 -7.38 -1.84 -4.92
CA ILE A 27 -6.11 -2.53 -5.18
C ILE A 27 -6.10 -3.09 -6.60
N MET A 28 -7.14 -3.83 -6.97
CA MET A 28 -7.27 -4.45 -8.30
C MET A 28 -7.36 -3.39 -9.40
N THR A 29 -8.14 -2.32 -9.19
CA THR A 29 -8.22 -1.21 -10.15
C THR A 29 -6.86 -0.56 -10.37
N ALA A 30 -6.06 -0.37 -9.32
CA ALA A 30 -4.72 0.18 -9.47
C ALA A 30 -3.83 -0.75 -10.32
N LEU A 31 -3.81 -2.06 -10.01
CA LEU A 31 -3.05 -3.06 -10.78
C LEU A 31 -3.53 -3.15 -12.24
N GLU A 32 -4.84 -3.10 -12.49
CA GLU A 32 -5.43 -3.09 -13.83
C GLU A 32 -5.06 -1.85 -14.65
N ASN A 33 -4.79 -0.73 -14.00
CA ASN A 33 -4.29 0.49 -14.63
C ASN A 33 -2.76 0.46 -14.87
N GLY A 34 -2.10 -0.66 -14.60
CA GLY A 34 -0.70 -0.87 -14.92
C GLY A 34 0.28 -0.34 -13.87
N VAL A 35 -0.15 -0.12 -12.63
CA VAL A 35 0.81 0.18 -11.55
C VAL A 35 1.64 -1.06 -11.22
N ASP A 36 2.92 -0.85 -10.93
CA ASP A 36 3.85 -1.95 -10.64
C ASP A 36 3.64 -2.57 -9.25
N GLY A 37 3.03 -1.83 -8.33
CA GLY A 37 2.64 -2.32 -7.03
C GLY A 37 1.80 -1.32 -6.24
N VAL A 38 1.14 -1.83 -5.20
CA VAL A 38 0.29 -1.09 -4.27
C VAL A 38 0.84 -1.23 -2.85
N LEU A 39 1.04 -0.10 -2.17
CA LEU A 39 1.39 -0.04 -0.75
C LEU A 39 0.20 0.53 0.03
N VAL A 40 -0.32 -0.26 0.97
CA VAL A 40 -1.28 0.19 1.98
C VAL A 40 -0.50 0.63 3.21
N THR A 41 -0.80 1.80 3.75
CA THR A 41 -0.18 2.25 5.00
C THR A 41 -1.17 3.02 5.86
N GLY A 42 -0.96 2.97 7.17
CA GLY A 42 -1.86 3.58 8.16
C GLY A 42 -1.22 3.66 9.54
N CYS A 43 -2.05 3.98 10.53
CA CYS A 43 -1.66 4.06 11.94
C CYS A 43 -1.03 2.76 12.44
N LEU A 44 -0.18 2.85 13.46
CA LEU A 44 0.28 1.67 14.19
C LEU A 44 -0.93 0.85 14.67
N LEU A 45 -0.78 -0.47 14.73
CA LEU A 45 -1.89 -1.38 15.05
C LEU A 45 -2.57 -1.01 16.37
N SER A 46 -1.80 -0.66 17.39
CA SER A 46 -2.29 -0.23 18.71
C SER A 46 -2.76 1.24 18.79
N GLU A 47 -2.71 1.99 17.70
CA GLU A 47 -2.99 3.44 17.68
C GLU A 47 -4.04 3.79 16.62
N CYS A 48 -4.99 2.89 16.35
CA CYS A 48 -6.05 3.16 15.40
C CYS A 48 -6.89 4.35 15.83
N HIS A 49 -7.08 5.35 14.97
CA HIS A 49 -7.98 6.46 15.27
C HIS A 49 -9.45 6.02 15.45
N TYR A 50 -9.85 4.94 14.78
CA TYR A 50 -11.24 4.45 14.74
C TYR A 50 -11.50 3.22 15.62
N GLY A 51 -10.54 2.82 16.45
CA GLY A 51 -10.68 1.63 17.29
C GLY A 51 -9.59 1.42 18.34
N GLY A 52 -8.65 2.36 18.49
CA GLY A 52 -7.55 2.24 19.45
C GLY A 52 -6.69 1.02 19.20
N ASP A 53 -6.55 0.20 20.24
CA ASP A 53 -5.84 -1.07 20.27
C ASP A 53 -6.77 -2.29 20.20
N ASP A 54 -8.05 -2.09 19.90
CA ASP A 54 -9.01 -3.18 19.71
C ASP A 54 -8.59 -4.07 18.52
N PRO A 55 -8.46 -5.40 18.68
CA PRO A 55 -8.19 -6.32 17.57
C PRO A 55 -9.24 -6.29 16.45
N LEU A 56 -10.44 -5.76 16.70
CA LEU A 56 -11.50 -5.55 15.71
C LEU A 56 -11.41 -4.17 15.04
N ALA A 57 -10.38 -3.37 15.33
CA ALA A 57 -10.18 -2.09 14.69
C ALA A 57 -9.84 -2.24 13.19
N GLY A 58 -10.19 -1.22 12.40
CA GLY A 58 -10.07 -1.28 10.94
C GLY A 58 -8.65 -1.54 10.42
N ASN A 59 -7.61 -1.08 11.11
CA ASN A 59 -6.22 -1.34 10.73
C ASN A 59 -5.77 -2.79 10.99
N PHE A 60 -6.26 -3.43 12.06
CA PHE A 60 -6.04 -4.87 12.32
C PHE A 60 -6.73 -5.71 11.25
N MET A 61 -8.02 -5.48 11.01
CA MET A 61 -8.75 -6.17 9.95
C MET A 61 -8.09 -5.96 8.57
N GLN A 62 -7.54 -4.77 8.32
CA GLN A 62 -6.82 -4.49 7.08
C GLN A 62 -5.52 -5.29 6.94
N ALA A 63 -4.81 -5.56 8.04
CA ALA A 63 -3.60 -6.38 8.00
C ALA A 63 -3.92 -7.80 7.52
N ASP A 64 -4.94 -8.43 8.11
CA ASP A 64 -5.40 -9.76 7.71
C ASP A 64 -5.94 -9.78 6.29
N PHE A 65 -6.74 -8.77 5.94
CA PHE A 65 -7.28 -8.60 4.60
C PHE A 65 -6.18 -8.46 3.54
N VAL A 66 -5.17 -7.62 3.75
CA VAL A 66 -4.06 -7.46 2.80
C VAL A 66 -3.25 -8.74 2.72
N GLN A 67 -3.01 -9.42 3.84
CA GLN A 67 -2.29 -10.70 3.84
C GLN A 67 -3.01 -11.77 3.00
N PHE A 68 -4.33 -11.85 3.10
CA PHE A 68 -5.14 -12.72 2.24
C PHE A 68 -4.96 -12.37 0.76
N TRP A 69 -5.05 -11.10 0.39
CA TRP A 69 -4.90 -10.67 -1.01
C TRP A 69 -3.48 -10.82 -1.54
N GLN A 70 -2.44 -10.70 -0.71
CA GLN A 70 -1.08 -11.03 -1.10
C GLN A 70 -0.96 -12.49 -1.56
N ASN A 71 -1.59 -13.43 -0.82
CA ASN A 71 -1.61 -14.84 -1.19
C ASN A 71 -2.39 -15.06 -2.51
N MET A 72 -3.55 -14.42 -2.66
CA MET A 72 -4.33 -14.49 -3.90
C MET A 72 -3.54 -13.95 -5.11
N LEU A 73 -2.81 -12.85 -4.94
CA LEU A 73 -1.98 -12.28 -6.01
C LEU A 73 -0.80 -13.18 -6.37
N GLU A 74 -0.22 -13.88 -5.39
CA GLU A 74 0.83 -14.88 -5.63
C GLU A 74 0.32 -16.01 -6.55
N GLU A 75 -0.87 -16.55 -6.27
CA GLU A 75 -1.47 -17.64 -7.06
C GLU A 75 -1.71 -17.28 -8.54
N ILE A 76 -1.96 -16.00 -8.84
CA ILE A 76 -2.21 -15.52 -10.20
C ILE A 76 -0.98 -14.89 -10.87
N GLY A 77 0.21 -15.04 -10.27
CA GLY A 77 1.47 -14.55 -10.84
C GLY A 77 1.71 -13.05 -10.68
N LEU A 78 1.00 -12.40 -9.77
CA LEU A 78 1.17 -10.99 -9.38
C LEU A 78 1.81 -10.83 -7.98
N GLY A 79 2.48 -11.90 -7.53
CA GLY A 79 3.16 -12.01 -6.25
C GLY A 79 4.06 -10.82 -5.90
N GLY A 80 4.08 -10.47 -4.61
CA GLY A 80 4.93 -9.39 -4.08
C GLY A 80 4.54 -7.97 -4.47
N ARG A 81 3.53 -7.76 -5.32
CA ARG A 81 3.09 -6.41 -5.78
C ARG A 81 2.13 -5.69 -4.83
N LEU A 82 1.67 -6.34 -3.77
CA LEU A 82 0.89 -5.73 -2.70
C LEU A 82 1.70 -5.78 -1.40
N SER A 83 1.74 -4.67 -0.65
CA SER A 83 2.36 -4.59 0.68
C SER A 83 1.48 -3.78 1.63
N ILE A 84 1.60 -4.07 2.93
CA ILE A 84 1.09 -3.25 4.01
C ILE A 84 2.19 -2.98 5.04
N ASP A 85 2.27 -1.75 5.53
CA ASP A 85 3.18 -1.37 6.62
C ASP A 85 2.62 -0.16 7.38
N PHE A 86 3.05 0.05 8.62
CA PHE A 86 2.43 0.97 9.55
C PHE A 86 3.41 2.01 10.08
N ALA A 87 2.96 3.27 10.14
CA ALA A 87 3.72 4.37 10.70
C ALA A 87 2.78 5.38 11.35
N SER A 88 3.13 5.88 12.54
CA SER A 88 2.39 6.98 13.15
C SER A 88 2.69 8.30 12.44
N ALA A 89 1.88 9.33 12.70
CA ALA A 89 2.08 10.66 12.12
C ALA A 89 3.44 11.31 12.48
N ALA A 90 4.06 10.89 13.60
CA ALA A 90 5.35 11.38 14.04
C ALA A 90 6.54 10.61 13.42
N MET A 91 6.30 9.46 12.77
CA MET A 91 7.33 8.56 12.28
C MET A 91 7.72 8.84 10.82
N GLY A 92 8.09 10.09 10.53
CA GLY A 92 8.45 10.51 9.16
C GLY A 92 9.64 9.72 8.58
N ILE A 93 10.61 9.36 9.42
CA ILE A 93 11.77 8.52 9.04
C ILE A 93 11.30 7.13 8.63
N ARG A 94 10.49 6.47 9.47
CA ARG A 94 9.94 5.13 9.17
C ARG A 94 9.11 5.13 7.89
N PHE A 95 8.30 6.16 7.65
CA PHE A 95 7.56 6.28 6.40
C PHE A 95 8.52 6.33 5.18
N SER A 96 9.61 7.10 5.28
CA SER A 96 10.64 7.17 4.24
C SER A 96 11.29 5.80 3.97
N GLU A 97 11.56 5.02 5.03
CA GLU A 97 12.09 3.66 4.94
C GLU A 97 11.10 2.71 4.28
N ILE A 98 9.85 2.67 4.75
CA ILE A 98 8.77 1.84 4.18
C ILE A 98 8.64 2.08 2.68
N VAL A 99 8.59 3.36 2.27
CA VAL A 99 8.46 3.70 0.84
C VAL A 99 9.69 3.26 0.06
N THR A 100 10.89 3.42 0.63
CA THR A 100 12.14 3.02 -0.03
C THR A 100 12.22 1.51 -0.20
N GLU A 101 12.00 0.75 0.86
CA GLU A 101 11.97 -0.71 0.87
C GLU A 101 10.93 -1.25 -0.12
N PHE A 102 9.74 -0.67 -0.13
CA PHE A 102 8.68 -1.03 -1.07
C PHE A 102 9.10 -0.79 -2.52
N VAL A 103 9.62 0.40 -2.83
CA VAL A 103 10.06 0.73 -4.19
C VAL A 103 11.19 -0.18 -4.65
N GLU A 104 12.15 -0.50 -3.78
CA GLU A 104 13.23 -1.44 -4.10
C GLU A 104 12.72 -2.85 -4.38
N LYS A 105 11.75 -3.33 -3.58
CA LYS A 105 11.07 -4.61 -3.82
C LYS A 105 10.41 -4.62 -5.21
N ILE A 106 9.64 -3.59 -5.55
CA ILE A 106 8.96 -3.50 -6.85
C ILE A 106 9.96 -3.41 -8.01
N LYS A 107 11.06 -2.64 -7.86
CA LYS A 107 12.13 -2.57 -8.87
C LYS A 107 12.75 -3.93 -9.16
N LYS A 108 12.95 -4.77 -8.13
CA LYS A 108 13.47 -6.14 -8.29
C LYS A 108 12.48 -7.06 -9.00
N LEU A 109 11.17 -6.89 -8.78
CA LEU A 109 10.11 -7.62 -9.49
C LEU A 109 9.96 -7.19 -10.94
N GLY A 110 10.35 -5.95 -11.27
CA GLY A 110 10.20 -5.38 -12.60
C GLY A 110 8.77 -4.90 -12.90
N PRO A 111 8.53 -4.41 -14.13
CA PRO A 111 7.26 -3.81 -14.51
C PRO A 111 6.09 -4.79 -14.37
N SER A 112 4.90 -4.26 -14.12
CA SER A 112 3.67 -5.06 -14.04
C SER A 112 3.46 -5.87 -15.31
N PRO A 113 3.08 -7.16 -15.21
CA PRO A 113 2.68 -7.95 -16.37
C PRO A 113 1.32 -7.51 -16.93
N ILE A 114 0.54 -6.74 -16.18
CA ILE A 114 -0.74 -6.20 -16.63
C ILE A 114 -0.47 -4.95 -17.47
N ARG A 115 -0.88 -4.99 -18.74
CA ARG A 115 -0.93 -3.80 -19.59
C ARG A 115 -2.07 -2.91 -19.11
N GLY A 116 -1.72 -1.71 -18.61
CA GLY A 116 -2.70 -0.76 -18.13
C GLY A 116 -3.77 -0.43 -19.18
N LYS A 117 -5.03 -0.40 -18.78
CA LYS A 117 -6.12 0.14 -19.60
C LYS A 117 -6.01 1.67 -19.58
N LEU A 118 -5.20 2.28 -20.44
CA LEU A 118 -5.25 3.74 -20.63
C LEU A 118 -5.37 4.08 -22.12
N GLU A 119 -6.62 4.11 -22.59
CA GLU A 119 -7.09 5.24 -23.38
C GLU A 119 -7.59 6.28 -22.37
N VAL A 120 -6.79 7.31 -22.12
CA VAL A 120 -7.30 8.57 -21.58
C VAL A 120 -7.53 9.44 -22.81
N GLU A 121 -8.78 9.50 -23.28
CA GLU A 121 -9.17 10.59 -24.17
C GLU A 121 -8.92 11.91 -23.40
N SER A 122 -8.05 12.72 -23.99
CA SER A 122 -7.71 14.09 -23.56
C SER A 122 -8.87 15.05 -23.73
#